data_AF-W1J805-F1
#
_entry.id   AF-W1J805-F1
#
_cell.length_a   1.000
_cell.length_b   1.000
_cell.length_c   1.000
_cell.angle_alpha   90.00
_cell.angle_beta   90.00
_cell.angle_gamma   90.00
#
_symmetry.space_group_name_H-M   'P 1'
#
loop_
_entity.id
_entity.type
_entity.pdbx_description
1 polymer ?
#
loop_
_entity_poly.entity_id
_entity_poly.type
_entity_poly.pdbx_seq_one_letter_code
_entity_poly.pdbx_strand_id
1 'polypeptide(L)'
;MITEHNNQKGSIQSISGSWNVGSTIHVPADLRGQVINIIRGPGSSAAEQAIAVPLISGISEQKLSGGRDPWIWLQYNFSQDSTIIKVVDGQHAHFTHIFYRK
;
A
#
# COMPACT_ATOMS: atom_id res chain seq x y z
N MET A 1 2.80 -36.35 -15.46
CA MET A 1 1.70 -35.36 -15.47
C MET A 1 2.24 -34.14 -14.74
N ILE A 2 2.65 -33.10 -15.47
CA ILE A 2 3.17 -31.88 -14.86
C ILE A 2 1.95 -31.01 -14.59
N THR A 3 1.60 -30.85 -13.32
CA THR A 3 0.53 -29.93 -12.93
C THR A 3 1.09 -28.52 -13.13
N GLU A 4 0.84 -27.93 -14.30
CA GLU A 4 1.03 -26.51 -14.50
C GLU A 4 0.06 -25.80 -13.56
N HIS A 5 0.58 -25.29 -12.43
CA HIS A 5 -0.12 -24.28 -11.67
C HIS A 5 -0.33 -23.11 -12.62
N ASN A 6 -1.54 -22.99 -13.14
CA ASN A 6 -2.02 -21.78 -13.81
C ASN A 6 -1.90 -20.65 -12.78
N ASN A 7 -0.74 -20.01 -12.73
CA ASN A 7 -0.53 -18.75 -12.06
C ASN A 7 -1.41 -17.75 -12.80
N GLN A 8 -2.70 -17.69 -12.47
CA GLN A 8 -3.54 -16.55 -12.77
C GLN A 8 -2.91 -15.38 -12.03
N LYS A 9 -1.94 -14.73 -12.68
CA LYS A 9 -1.35 -13.49 -12.20
C LYS A 9 -2.48 -12.49 -12.22
N GLY A 10 -3.08 -12.24 -11.04
CA GLY A 10 -4.10 -11.21 -10.87
C GLY A 10 -3.67 -9.91 -11.53
N SER A 11 -4.61 -9.18 -12.10
CA SER A 11 -4.32 -7.93 -12.82
C SER A 11 -3.73 -6.90 -11.85
N ILE A 12 -2.72 -6.16 -12.30
CA ILE A 12 -2.20 -5.02 -11.53
C ILE A 12 -3.19 -3.87 -11.70
N GLN A 13 -3.65 -3.36 -10.57
CA GLN A 13 -4.55 -2.20 -10.47
C GLN A 13 -3.82 -1.06 -9.78
N SER A 14 -4.25 0.18 -10.03
CA SER A 14 -3.71 1.35 -9.35
C SER A 14 -4.81 2.30 -8.91
N ILE A 15 -4.51 3.03 -7.84
CA ILE A 15 -5.34 4.13 -7.34
C ILE A 15 -4.42 5.33 -7.18
N SER A 16 -4.88 6.50 -7.59
CA SER A 16 -4.16 7.76 -7.50
C SER A 16 -4.88 8.72 -6.55
N GLY A 17 -4.12 9.56 -5.87
CA GLY A 17 -4.65 10.59 -4.98
C GLY A 17 -3.55 11.47 -4.42
N SER A 18 -3.87 12.20 -3.36
CA SER A 18 -2.90 12.96 -2.58
C SER A 18 -3.18 12.69 -1.12
N TRP A 19 -2.43 11.75 -0.55
CA TRP A 19 -2.69 11.25 0.79
C TRP A 19 -1.57 11.69 1.73
N ASN A 20 -1.98 12.38 2.79
CA ASN A 20 -1.15 12.77 3.93
C ASN A 20 -1.70 12.16 5.22
N VAL A 21 -1.05 12.41 6.35
CA VAL A 21 -1.57 12.09 7.69
C VAL A 21 -3.04 12.54 7.82
N GLY A 22 -3.89 11.64 8.32
CA GLY A 22 -5.34 11.81 8.41
C GLY A 22 -6.14 11.31 7.20
N SER A 23 -5.48 10.96 6.09
CA SER A 23 -6.17 10.48 4.88
C SER A 23 -6.70 9.06 5.05
N THR A 24 -7.85 8.78 4.42
CA THR A 24 -8.42 7.44 4.28
C THR A 24 -8.43 7.04 2.82
N ILE A 25 -7.98 5.83 2.53
CA ILE A 25 -7.85 5.27 1.19
C ILE A 25 -8.69 4.00 1.13
N HIS A 26 -9.53 3.91 0.11
CA HIS A 26 -10.39 2.76 -0.14
C HIS A 26 -9.84 1.95 -1.30
N VAL A 27 -9.35 0.74 -1.01
CA VAL A 27 -8.84 -0.18 -2.02
C VAL A 27 -9.90 -1.26 -2.28
N PRO A 28 -10.43 -1.40 -3.51
CA PRO A 28 -11.47 -2.38 -3.85
C PRO A 28 -10.88 -3.78 -4.11
N ALA A 29 -10.07 -4.27 -3.16
CA ALA A 29 -9.55 -5.63 -3.06
C ALA A 29 -9.15 -5.97 -1.61
N ASP A 30 -9.18 -7.26 -1.27
CA ASP A 30 -8.58 -7.78 -0.04
C ASP A 30 -7.06 -7.85 -0.20
N LEU A 31 -6.34 -6.98 0.52
CA LEU A 31 -4.89 -6.87 0.42
C LEU A 31 -4.14 -7.72 1.45
N ARG A 32 -4.81 -8.51 2.29
CA ARG A 32 -4.16 -9.27 3.37
C ARG A 32 -3.01 -10.13 2.85
N GLY A 33 -1.82 -9.94 3.44
CA GLY A 33 -0.61 -10.69 3.08
C GLY A 33 -0.02 -10.34 1.71
N GLN A 34 -0.58 -9.36 0.99
CA GLN A 34 -0.02 -8.90 -0.27
C GLN A 34 1.15 -7.94 -0.06
N VAL A 35 1.98 -7.81 -1.09
CA VAL A 35 2.92 -6.70 -1.22
C VAL A 35 2.32 -5.70 -2.19
N ILE A 36 2.20 -4.44 -1.76
CA ILE A 36 1.74 -3.33 -2.60
C ILE A 36 2.89 -2.37 -2.83
N ASN A 37 2.89 -1.67 -3.98
CA ASN A 37 3.82 -0.58 -4.21
C ASN A 37 3.13 0.75 -3.97
N ILE A 38 3.85 1.68 -3.35
CA ILE A 38 3.41 3.07 -3.17
C ILE A 38 4.38 4.00 -3.89
N ILE A 39 3.85 5.11 -4.44
CA ILE A 39 4.68 6.22 -4.94
C ILE A 39 4.56 7.40 -3.99
N ARG A 40 5.70 7.91 -3.52
CA ARG A 40 5.78 9.00 -2.55
C ARG A 40 6.39 10.26 -3.16
N GLY A 41 5.82 11.42 -2.84
CA GLY A 41 6.30 12.73 -3.30
C GLY A 41 5.88 13.11 -4.74
N PRO A 42 6.13 14.37 -5.15
CA PRO A 42 5.72 14.89 -6.45
C PRO A 42 6.79 14.75 -7.55
N GLY A 43 6.33 14.63 -8.79
CA GLY A 43 7.14 14.81 -10.01
C GLY A 43 8.33 13.85 -10.12
N SER A 44 9.46 14.36 -10.64
CA SER A 44 10.69 13.59 -10.88
C SER A 44 11.42 13.15 -9.62
N SER A 45 11.02 13.65 -8.45
CA SER A 45 11.57 13.26 -7.14
C SER A 45 10.79 12.13 -6.47
N ALA A 46 9.76 11.60 -7.14
CA ALA A 46 8.91 10.59 -6.55
C ALA A 46 9.65 9.27 -6.34
N ALA A 47 9.49 8.68 -5.16
CA ALA A 47 10.10 7.42 -4.79
C ALA A 47 9.05 6.31 -4.79
N GLU A 48 9.32 5.22 -5.53
CA GLU A 48 8.55 3.98 -5.44
C GLU A 48 9.08 3.11 -4.30
N GLN A 49 8.17 2.49 -3.55
CA GLN A 49 8.52 1.54 -2.51
C GLN A 49 7.47 0.44 -2.37
N ALA A 50 7.95 -0.80 -2.21
CA ALA A 50 7.13 -1.94 -1.84
C ALA A 50 6.90 -1.98 -0.32
N ILE A 51 5.66 -2.24 0.11
CA ILE A 51 5.30 -2.45 1.52
C ILE A 51 4.46 -3.72 1.66
N ALA A 52 4.72 -4.47 2.73
CA ALA A 52 3.95 -5.65 3.07
C ALA A 52 2.68 -5.25 3.83
N VAL A 53 1.54 -5.77 3.38
CA VAL A 53 0.24 -5.57 4.03
C VAL A 53 0.03 -6.68 5.07
N PRO A 54 -0.34 -6.35 6.33
CA PRO A 54 -0.52 -7.35 7.37
C PRO A 54 -1.66 -8.33 7.05
N LEU A 55 -1.63 -9.49 7.71
CA LEU A 55 -2.69 -10.51 7.58
C LEU A 55 -3.94 -10.18 8.40
N ILE A 56 -3.82 -9.28 9.39
CA ILE A 56 -4.88 -8.91 10.33
C ILE A 56 -5.03 -7.39 10.41
N SER A 57 -6.25 -6.91 10.66
CA SER A 57 -6.50 -5.49 10.84
C SER A 57 -5.75 -4.93 12.04
N GLY A 58 -5.27 -3.70 11.93
CA GLY A 58 -4.41 -3.10 12.92
C GLY A 58 -3.55 -1.98 12.35
N ILE A 59 -2.66 -1.45 13.17
CA ILE A 59 -1.68 -0.43 12.78
C ILE A 59 -0.36 -1.12 12.51
N SER A 60 0.27 -0.80 11.38
CA SER A 60 1.63 -1.22 11.06
C SER A 60 2.49 0.01 10.80
N GLU A 61 3.66 0.03 11.40
CA GLU A 61 4.73 0.94 10.99
C GLU A 61 5.39 0.43 9.71
N GLN A 62 5.68 1.35 8.80
CA GLN A 62 6.45 1.08 7.60
C GLN A 62 7.62 2.05 7.56
N LYS A 63 8.84 1.50 7.53
CA LYS A 63 10.02 2.30 7.29
C LYS A 63 10.04 2.73 5.83
N LEU A 64 10.21 4.02 5.56
CA LEU A 64 10.24 4.54 4.21
C LEU A 64 11.68 4.69 3.71
N SER A 65 11.87 4.54 2.41
CA SER A 65 13.15 4.80 1.74
C SER A 65 13.46 6.31 1.67
N GLY A 66 14.73 6.68 1.58
CA GLY A 66 15.15 8.07 1.40
C GLY A 66 15.72 8.72 2.67
N GLY A 67 15.87 10.05 2.62
CA GLY A 67 16.77 10.86 3.46
C GLY A 67 16.60 10.74 4.98
N ARG A 68 16.04 11.77 5.65
CA ARG A 68 16.02 11.91 7.12
C ARG A 68 15.05 10.94 7.80
N ASP A 69 15.35 9.66 7.68
CA ASP A 69 14.72 8.58 8.42
C ASP A 69 13.18 8.49 8.29
N PRO A 70 12.60 8.58 7.07
CA PRO A 70 11.15 8.69 6.91
C PRO A 70 10.42 7.42 7.35
N TRP A 71 9.20 7.58 7.85
CA TRP A 71 8.37 6.50 8.38
C TRP A 71 6.88 6.86 8.28
N ILE A 72 6.03 5.84 8.30
CA ILE A 72 4.58 6.01 8.26
C ILE A 72 3.87 4.92 9.06
N TRP A 73 2.80 5.31 9.77
CA TRP A 73 1.90 4.39 10.44
C TRP A 73 0.62 4.27 9.63
N LEU A 74 0.35 3.05 9.15
CA LEU A 74 -0.83 2.72 8.36
C LEU A 74 -1.76 1.84 9.17
N GLN A 75 -3.01 2.29 9.34
CA GLN A 75 -4.07 1.44 9.88
C GLN A 75 -4.79 0.73 8.75
N TYR A 76 -4.86 -0.59 8.84
CA TYR A 76 -5.56 -1.45 7.89
C TYR A 76 -6.86 -1.96 8.52
N ASN A 77 -7.94 -1.86 7.77
CA ASN A 77 -9.20 -2.54 8.08
C ASN A 77 -9.61 -3.37 6.86
N PHE A 78 -9.81 -4.67 7.05
CA PHE A 78 -10.01 -5.63 5.97
C PHE A 78 -11.45 -6.10 5.91
N SER A 79 -11.93 -6.32 4.69
CA SER A 79 -13.18 -6.99 4.37
C SER A 79 -12.93 -7.94 3.20
N GLN A 80 -13.91 -8.79 2.87
CA GLN A 80 -13.76 -9.81 1.84
C GLN A 80 -13.40 -9.23 0.45
N ASP A 81 -13.89 -8.03 0.13
CA ASP A 81 -13.75 -7.42 -1.20
C ASP A 81 -13.04 -6.05 -1.18
N SER A 82 -12.62 -5.58 0.01
CA SER A 82 -12.00 -4.27 0.13
C SER A 82 -11.06 -4.15 1.33
N THR A 83 -10.11 -3.24 1.21
CA THR A 83 -9.20 -2.83 2.27
C THR A 83 -9.29 -1.32 2.44
N ILE A 84 -9.52 -0.88 3.67
CA ILE A 84 -9.39 0.53 4.05
C ILE A 84 -8.01 0.73 4.66
N ILE A 85 -7.25 1.67 4.12
CA ILE A 85 -5.94 2.08 4.64
C ILE A 85 -6.07 3.52 5.14
N LYS A 86 -5.77 3.78 6.41
CA LYS A 86 -5.66 5.14 6.95
C LYS A 86 -4.21 5.49 7.23
N VAL A 87 -3.81 6.69 6.86
CA VAL A 87 -2.51 7.25 7.27
C VAL A 87 -2.69 7.86 8.65
N VAL A 88 -2.28 7.13 9.68
CA VAL A 88 -2.52 7.53 11.08
C VAL A 88 -1.53 8.60 11.50
N ASP A 89 -0.27 8.41 11.16
CA ASP A 89 0.83 9.31 11.48
C ASP A 89 2.02 9.04 10.53
N GLY A 90 3.00 9.92 10.50
CA GLY A 90 4.24 9.67 9.80
C GLY A 90 5.06 10.90 9.44
N GLN A 91 6.36 10.69 9.30
CA GLN A 91 7.31 11.67 8.82
C GLN A 91 7.59 11.44 7.33
N HIS A 92 7.28 12.44 6.50
CA HIS A 92 7.30 12.33 5.03
C HIS A 92 6.32 11.28 4.49
N ALA A 93 5.16 11.16 5.13
CA ALA A 93 4.08 10.23 4.83
C ALA A 93 3.23 10.59 3.59
N HIS A 94 3.66 11.56 2.77
CA HIS A 94 2.92 11.94 1.56
C HIS A 94 3.12 10.91 0.45
N PHE A 95 2.02 10.35 -0.05
CA PHE A 95 2.05 9.46 -1.20
C PHE A 95 0.85 9.65 -2.12
N THR A 96 1.05 9.29 -3.39
CA THR A 96 0.17 9.67 -4.51
C THR A 96 -0.39 8.49 -5.27
N HIS A 97 0.24 7.31 -5.19
CA HIS A 97 -0.24 6.12 -5.86
C HIS A 97 -0.11 4.89 -4.97
N ILE A 98 -1.05 3.96 -5.15
CA ILE A 98 -0.95 2.58 -4.67
C ILE A 98 -1.13 1.66 -5.87
N PHE A 99 -0.25 0.67 -6.02
CA PHE A 99 -0.37 -0.43 -6.97
C PHE A 99 -0.55 -1.73 -6.21
N TYR A 100 -1.54 -2.52 -6.60
CA TYR A 100 -1.90 -3.76 -5.94
C TYR A 100 -2.39 -4.80 -6.95
N ARG A 101 -2.48 -6.06 -6.52
CA ARG A 101 -3.07 -7.14 -7.33
C ARG A 101 -4.49 -7.41 -6.88
N LYS A 102 -5.36 -7.57 -7.85
CA LYS A 102 -6.74 -8.03 -7.66
C LYS A 102 -6.89 -9.43 -8.21
#